data_AF-A0A2D7JGM1-F1
#
_entry.id   AF-A0A2D7JGM1-F1
#
_cell.length_a   1.000
_cell.length_b   1.000
_cell.length_c   1.000
_cell.angle_alpha   90.00
_cell.angle_beta   90.00
_cell.angle_gamma   90.00
#
_symmetry.space_group_name_H-M   'P 1'
#
loop_
_entity.id
_entity.type
_entity.pdbx_description
1 polymer ?
#
loop_
_entity_poly.entity_id
_entity_poly.type
_entity_poly.pdbx_seq_one_letter_code
_entity_poly.pdbx_strand_id
1 'polypeptide(L)'
;MNSPILRFNDVQWLSFYLLIIICWIGIFLMVFESNRGSEFEAFYGSEFLATLCKPIDSFRDWPYSFLMWALMGIAMMVPTIYPTLQTYDDLVRIGEAPKLGFFYILLGFIFVWFIFSLLASLMQVILTEQSLLNSEGTFINPIATTSLLILAGIYQFSNLKKACLHRCRHPLSFFLSGWSGKIMDTFFVGLKIGIFCLGCCWLLMLLAFVGGVMNIGFMALVTLVMICEKLPKIGQYVTLPLSVLLLISGSLVAISDLI
;
A
#
# COMPACT_ATOMS: atom_id res chain seq x y z
N MET A 1 -22.50 19.32 -33.49
CA MET A 1 -21.18 18.69 -33.24
C MET A 1 -21.28 17.97 -31.91
N ASN A 2 -21.61 16.67 -31.92
CA ASN A 2 -21.62 15.86 -30.70
C ASN A 2 -20.17 15.57 -30.31
N SER A 3 -19.60 16.37 -29.40
CA SER A 3 -18.46 15.90 -28.63
C SER A 3 -18.90 14.64 -27.88
N PRO A 4 -18.16 13.52 -27.94
CA PRO A 4 -18.49 12.36 -27.13
C PRO A 4 -18.61 12.81 -25.67
N ILE A 5 -19.69 12.36 -25.00
CA ILE A 5 -20.07 12.78 -23.64
C ILE A 5 -18.97 12.45 -22.61
N LEU A 6 -18.04 11.55 -22.96
CA LEU A 6 -16.83 11.23 -22.20
C LEU A 6 -15.59 11.42 -23.10
N ARG A 7 -14.64 12.25 -22.68
CA ARG A 7 -13.31 12.29 -23.31
C ARG A 7 -12.52 11.06 -22.86
N PHE A 8 -11.59 10.60 -23.69
CA PHE A 8 -10.74 9.43 -23.38
C PHE A 8 -10.03 9.56 -22.01
N ASN A 9 -9.58 10.76 -21.65
CA ASN A 9 -8.93 11.01 -20.36
C ASN A 9 -9.90 10.86 -19.18
N ASP A 10 -11.18 11.20 -19.34
CA ASP A 10 -12.19 11.04 -18.29
C ASP A 10 -12.41 9.55 -17.95
N VAL A 11 -12.34 8.68 -18.96
CA VAL A 11 -12.43 7.22 -18.79
C VAL A 11 -11.23 6.65 -18.03
N GLN A 12 -10.03 7.21 -18.23
CA GLN A 12 -8.81 6.79 -17.52
C GLN A 12 -8.88 7.13 -16.04
N TRP A 13 -9.29 8.35 -15.72
CA TRP A 13 -9.48 8.79 -14.33
C TRP A 13 -10.61 8.03 -13.64
N LEU A 14 -11.73 7.79 -14.33
CA LEU A 14 -12.83 7.01 -13.78
C LEU A 14 -12.39 5.59 -13.45
N SER A 15 -11.65 4.92 -14.36
CA SER A 15 -11.07 3.60 -14.12
C SER A 15 -10.12 3.59 -12.91
N PHE A 16 -9.29 4.62 -12.76
CA PHE A 16 -8.36 4.77 -11.64
C PHE A 16 -9.08 4.87 -10.29
N TYR A 17 -10.09 5.73 -10.18
CA TYR A 17 -10.85 5.88 -8.92
C TYR A 17 -11.72 4.66 -8.63
N LEU A 18 -12.32 4.06 -9.66
CA LEU A 18 -13.13 2.85 -9.52
C LEU A 18 -12.28 1.67 -9.01
N LEU A 19 -11.04 1.51 -9.50
CA LEU A 19 -10.09 0.53 -8.97
C LEU A 19 -9.84 0.72 -7.46
N ILE A 20 -9.56 1.96 -7.02
CA ILE A 20 -9.31 2.27 -5.61
C ILE A 20 -10.54 1.94 -4.75
N ILE A 21 -11.72 2.36 -5.19
CA ILE A 21 -12.99 2.13 -4.47
C ILE A 21 -13.28 0.63 -4.37
N ILE A 22 -13.13 -0.12 -5.46
CA ILE A 22 -13.34 -1.58 -5.46
C ILE A 22 -12.39 -2.27 -4.48
N CYS A 23 -11.11 -1.89 -4.45
CA CYS A 23 -10.15 -2.47 -3.51
C CYS A 23 -10.50 -2.16 -2.04
N TRP A 24 -10.90 -0.91 -1.74
CA TRP A 24 -11.36 -0.54 -0.39
C TRP A 24 -12.65 -1.25 0.02
N ILE A 25 -13.61 -1.38 -0.88
CA ILE A 25 -14.84 -2.15 -0.64
C ILE A 25 -14.48 -3.62 -0.36
N GLY A 26 -13.57 -4.20 -1.14
CA GLY A 26 -13.09 -5.57 -0.92
C GLY A 26 -12.52 -5.77 0.48
N ILE A 27 -11.62 -4.87 0.92
CA ILE A 27 -11.03 -4.90 2.28
C ILE A 27 -12.12 -4.73 3.35
N PHE A 28 -13.02 -3.77 3.16
CA PHE A 28 -14.10 -3.52 4.11
C PHE A 28 -15.01 -4.74 4.28
N LEU A 29 -15.40 -5.38 3.17
CA LEU A 29 -16.21 -6.59 3.20
C LEU A 29 -15.49 -7.74 3.90
N MET A 30 -14.17 -7.92 3.68
CA MET A 30 -13.38 -8.93 4.38
C MET A 30 -13.37 -8.72 5.90
N VAL A 31 -13.12 -7.49 6.35
CA VAL A 31 -13.08 -7.17 7.79
C VAL A 31 -14.47 -7.26 8.41
N PHE A 32 -15.49 -6.81 7.69
CA PHE A 32 -16.87 -6.83 8.17
C PHE A 32 -17.40 -8.25 8.37
N GLU A 33 -17.09 -9.17 7.45
CA GLU A 33 -17.46 -10.58 7.58
C GLU A 33 -16.69 -11.25 8.72
N SER A 34 -15.39 -10.95 8.89
CA SER A 34 -14.60 -11.44 10.02
C SER A 34 -15.16 -11.04 11.40
N ASN A 35 -15.80 -9.88 11.51
CA ASN A 35 -16.37 -9.38 12.77
C ASN A 35 -17.81 -9.87 13.01
N ARG A 36 -18.51 -10.33 11.96
CA ARG A 36 -19.82 -10.96 12.05
C ARG A 36 -19.64 -12.46 12.29
N GLY A 37 -19.50 -12.84 13.56
CA GLY A 37 -19.64 -14.24 13.94
C GLY A 37 -20.91 -14.85 13.34
N SER A 38 -20.73 -15.86 12.48
CA SER A 38 -21.63 -16.99 12.19
C SER A 38 -23.16 -16.79 12.24
N GLU A 39 -23.77 -15.76 11.62
CA GLU A 39 -25.25 -15.66 11.58
C GLU A 39 -25.90 -15.18 10.27
N PHE A 40 -25.18 -15.04 9.14
CA PHE A 40 -25.84 -14.61 7.89
C PHE A 40 -25.32 -15.26 6.59
N GLU A 41 -25.29 -16.61 6.56
CA GLU A 41 -24.94 -17.38 5.35
C GLU A 41 -25.98 -17.36 4.21
N ALA A 42 -27.09 -16.62 4.31
CA ALA A 42 -28.25 -16.92 3.46
C ALA A 42 -28.53 -15.99 2.25
N PHE A 43 -27.71 -14.99 1.88
CA PHE A 43 -28.14 -14.09 0.77
C PHE A 43 -27.11 -13.51 -0.21
N TYR A 44 -25.83 -13.83 -0.14
CA TYR A 44 -24.89 -13.40 -1.18
C TYR A 44 -23.98 -14.57 -1.55
N GLY A 45 -23.52 -14.65 -2.80
CA GLY A 45 -22.57 -15.65 -3.28
C GLY A 45 -21.21 -15.54 -2.57
N SER A 46 -21.19 -15.92 -1.29
CA SER A 46 -20.25 -15.57 -0.24
C SER A 46 -19.17 -16.62 -0.03
N GLU A 47 -19.18 -17.75 -0.75
CA GLU A 47 -18.17 -18.79 -0.52
C GLU A 47 -16.75 -18.29 -0.80
N PHE A 48 -16.55 -17.49 -1.86
CA PHE A 48 -15.24 -16.93 -2.17
C PHE A 48 -14.78 -15.88 -1.13
N LEU A 49 -15.69 -15.01 -0.68
CA LEU A 49 -15.39 -13.99 0.33
C LEU A 49 -15.18 -14.59 1.72
N ALA A 50 -15.98 -15.58 2.11
CA ALA A 50 -15.81 -16.32 3.36
C ALA A 50 -14.49 -17.10 3.38
N THR A 51 -14.07 -17.64 2.22
CA THR A 51 -12.78 -18.31 2.10
C THR A 51 -11.60 -17.33 2.22
N LEU A 52 -11.76 -16.10 1.72
CA LEU A 52 -10.78 -15.02 1.89
C LEU A 52 -10.68 -14.49 3.32
N CYS A 53 -11.67 -14.80 4.18
CA CYS A 53 -11.74 -14.37 5.57
C CYS A 53 -11.30 -15.45 6.57
N LYS A 54 -10.86 -16.63 6.11
CA LYS A 54 -10.37 -17.67 7.03
C LYS A 54 -9.11 -17.20 7.75
N PRO A 55 -9.00 -17.41 9.08
CA PRO A 55 -7.74 -17.27 9.79
C PRO A 55 -6.64 -18.02 9.04
N ILE A 56 -5.50 -17.37 8.85
CA ILE A 56 -4.37 -17.97 8.13
C ILE A 56 -3.70 -18.93 9.10
N ASP A 57 -4.12 -20.18 9.08
CA ASP A 57 -3.63 -21.20 10.01
C ASP A 57 -2.49 -22.04 9.42
N SER A 58 -2.39 -22.10 8.08
CA SER A 58 -1.32 -22.86 7.41
C SER A 58 -0.92 -22.32 6.04
N PHE A 59 0.20 -22.82 5.50
CA PHE A 59 0.67 -22.57 4.12
C PHE A 59 -0.38 -22.78 3.03
N ARG A 60 -1.38 -23.63 3.28
CA ARG A 60 -2.47 -23.89 2.33
C ARG A 60 -3.34 -22.65 2.08
N ASP A 61 -3.39 -21.73 3.03
CA ASP A 61 -4.18 -20.50 2.97
C ASP A 61 -3.38 -19.31 2.40
N TRP A 62 -2.13 -19.54 2.00
CA TRP A 62 -1.26 -18.51 1.43
C TRP A 62 -1.86 -17.73 0.25
N PRO A 63 -2.59 -18.36 -0.71
CA PRO A 63 -3.23 -17.60 -1.78
C PRO A 63 -4.22 -16.53 -1.29
N TYR A 64 -4.90 -16.78 -0.16
CA TYR A 64 -5.84 -15.83 0.44
C TYR A 64 -5.08 -14.68 1.14
N SER A 65 -4.02 -14.99 1.89
CA SER A 65 -3.11 -13.98 2.44
C SER A 65 -2.52 -13.10 1.34
N PHE A 66 -2.06 -13.69 0.24
CA PHE A 66 -1.55 -12.95 -0.91
C PHE A 66 -2.60 -11.99 -1.49
N LEU A 67 -3.83 -12.47 -1.71
CA LEU A 67 -4.90 -11.62 -2.27
C LEU A 67 -5.24 -10.46 -1.33
N MET A 68 -5.31 -10.72 -0.02
CA MET A 68 -5.53 -9.69 1.00
C MET A 68 -4.41 -8.63 0.97
N TRP A 69 -3.14 -9.03 1.00
CA TRP A 69 -2.01 -8.12 0.91
C TRP A 69 -2.00 -7.33 -0.40
N ALA A 70 -2.35 -7.97 -1.51
CA ALA A 70 -2.43 -7.31 -2.81
C ALA A 70 -3.54 -6.25 -2.84
N LEU A 71 -4.74 -6.58 -2.36
CA LEU A 71 -5.85 -5.63 -2.26
C LEU A 71 -5.50 -4.46 -1.35
N MET A 72 -4.90 -4.73 -0.19
CA MET A 72 -4.44 -3.73 0.76
C MET A 72 -3.36 -2.82 0.15
N GLY A 73 -2.33 -3.41 -0.47
CA GLY A 73 -1.28 -2.67 -1.15
C GLY A 73 -1.83 -1.75 -2.23
N ILE A 74 -2.74 -2.26 -3.07
CA ILE A 74 -3.38 -1.46 -4.13
C ILE A 74 -4.24 -0.34 -3.53
N ALA A 75 -5.12 -0.64 -2.58
CA ALA A 75 -6.04 0.32 -1.97
C ALA A 75 -5.32 1.49 -1.31
N MET A 76 -4.20 1.22 -0.63
CA MET A 76 -3.44 2.23 0.11
C MET A 76 -2.47 2.99 -0.79
N MET A 77 -1.87 2.34 -1.78
CA MET A 77 -0.70 2.89 -2.47
C MET A 77 -1.00 3.45 -3.85
N VAL A 78 -2.00 2.93 -4.57
CA VAL A 78 -2.42 3.49 -5.86
C VAL A 78 -2.83 4.96 -5.75
N PRO A 79 -3.51 5.45 -4.70
CA PRO A 79 -3.75 6.89 -4.53
C PRO A 79 -2.47 7.73 -4.58
N THR A 80 -1.32 7.16 -4.18
CA THR A 80 -0.06 7.90 -4.07
C THR A 80 0.65 8.15 -5.39
N ILE A 81 0.29 7.43 -6.46
CA ILE A 81 0.82 7.70 -7.82
C ILE A 81 0.05 8.82 -8.54
N TYR A 82 -1.02 9.35 -7.94
CA TYR A 82 -1.85 10.43 -8.52
C TYR A 82 -1.05 11.60 -9.12
N PRO A 83 -0.05 12.20 -8.45
CA PRO A 83 0.69 13.34 -9.01
C PRO A 83 1.47 12.99 -10.28
N THR A 84 1.97 11.76 -10.38
CA THR A 84 2.66 11.25 -11.57
C THR A 84 1.69 11.11 -12.73
N LEU A 85 0.51 10.51 -12.49
CA LEU A 85 -0.50 10.31 -13.52
C LEU A 85 -1.04 11.65 -14.02
N GLN A 86 -1.19 12.64 -13.13
CA GLN A 86 -1.54 14.01 -13.51
C GLN A 86 -0.46 14.65 -14.40
N THR A 87 0.81 14.54 -14.01
CA THR A 87 1.93 15.02 -14.84
C THR A 87 1.94 14.37 -16.21
N TYR A 88 1.63 13.07 -16.29
CA TYR A 88 1.53 12.35 -17.55
C TYR A 88 0.35 12.81 -18.40
N ASP A 89 -0.81 13.06 -17.79
CA ASP A 89 -2.00 13.61 -18.47
C ASP A 89 -1.69 14.98 -19.10
N ASP A 90 -0.93 15.83 -18.40
CA ASP A 90 -0.48 17.13 -18.93
C ASP A 90 0.41 16.96 -20.17
N LEU A 91 1.34 15.99 -20.16
CA LEU A 91 2.19 15.65 -21.31
C LEU A 91 1.37 15.12 -22.50
N VAL A 92 0.31 14.33 -22.24
CA VAL A 92 -0.60 13.84 -23.29
C VAL A 92 -1.38 15.01 -23.91
N ARG A 93 -1.80 16.01 -23.11
CA ARG A 93 -2.55 17.17 -23.60
C ARG A 93 -1.75 18.06 -24.54
N ILE A 94 -0.45 18.20 -24.30
CA ILE A 94 0.45 18.98 -25.17
C ILE A 94 0.97 18.18 -26.37
N GLY A 95 0.56 16.92 -26.53
CA GLY A 95 0.91 16.07 -27.67
C GLY A 95 2.27 15.36 -27.56
N GLU A 96 2.92 15.44 -26.39
CA GLU A 96 4.26 14.89 -26.14
C GLU A 96 4.21 13.45 -25.58
N ALA A 97 3.02 12.87 -25.42
CA ALA A 97 2.84 11.54 -24.84
C ALA A 97 1.69 10.71 -25.44
N PRO A 98 1.84 9.39 -25.59
CA PRO A 98 0.77 8.50 -26.03
C PRO A 98 -0.28 8.29 -24.93
N LYS A 99 -1.57 8.45 -25.26
CA LYS A 99 -2.67 8.34 -24.29
C LYS A 99 -2.66 7.05 -23.46
N LEU A 100 -2.30 5.92 -24.06
CA LEU A 100 -2.32 4.62 -23.40
C LEU A 100 -1.24 4.46 -22.31
N GLY A 101 -0.19 5.29 -22.28
CA GLY A 101 0.88 5.15 -21.30
C GLY A 101 0.45 5.36 -19.85
N PHE A 102 -0.69 6.01 -19.61
CA PHE A 102 -1.32 6.13 -18.29
C PHE A 102 -1.49 4.74 -17.63
N PHE A 103 -2.04 3.77 -18.38
CA PHE A 103 -2.28 2.43 -17.86
C PHE A 103 -0.99 1.64 -17.69
N TYR A 104 -0.01 1.82 -18.57
CA TYR A 104 1.30 1.16 -18.44
C TYR A 104 2.08 1.65 -17.21
N ILE A 105 2.03 2.95 -16.90
CA ILE A 105 2.60 3.50 -15.66
C ILE A 105 1.92 2.87 -14.44
N LEU A 106 0.58 2.83 -14.45
CA LEU A 106 -0.20 2.24 -13.36
C LEU A 106 0.11 0.75 -13.19
N LEU A 107 0.19 -0.02 -14.28
CA LEU A 107 0.54 -1.44 -14.26
C LEU A 107 1.95 -1.67 -13.72
N GLY A 108 2.94 -0.88 -14.13
CA GLY A 108 4.30 -0.99 -13.61
C GLY A 108 4.36 -0.70 -12.11
N PHE A 109 3.62 0.29 -11.64
CA PHE A 109 3.51 0.58 -10.21
C PHE A 109 2.86 -0.56 -9.42
N ILE A 110 1.72 -1.05 -9.90
CA ILE A 110 0.98 -2.16 -9.28
C ILE A 110 1.82 -3.44 -9.27
N PHE A 111 2.62 -3.70 -10.31
CA PHE A 111 3.51 -4.86 -10.38
C PHE A 111 4.52 -4.90 -9.22
N VAL A 112 5.12 -3.76 -8.85
CA VAL A 112 6.03 -3.69 -7.69
C VAL A 112 5.29 -4.02 -6.39
N TRP A 113 4.06 -3.52 -6.25
CA TRP A 113 3.22 -3.81 -5.07
C TRP A 113 2.74 -5.25 -5.02
N PHE A 114 2.52 -5.90 -6.16
CA PHE A 114 2.25 -7.34 -6.20
C PHE A 114 3.46 -8.15 -5.71
N ILE A 115 4.68 -7.81 -6.13
CA ILE A 115 5.90 -8.46 -5.63
C ILE A 115 6.03 -8.27 -4.12
N PHE A 116 5.77 -7.06 -3.62
CA PHE A 116 5.77 -6.82 -2.16
C PHE A 116 4.73 -7.67 -1.45
N SER A 117 3.52 -7.75 -1.98
CA SER A 117 2.41 -8.52 -1.40
C SER A 117 2.71 -10.02 -1.37
N LEU A 118 3.42 -10.53 -2.38
CA LEU A 118 3.94 -11.89 -2.41
C LEU A 118 4.89 -12.15 -1.24
N LEU A 119 5.86 -11.25 -1.03
CA LEU A 119 6.83 -11.37 0.06
C LEU A 119 6.17 -11.20 1.44
N ALA A 120 5.27 -10.23 1.58
CA ALA A 120 4.59 -9.94 2.84
C ALA A 120 3.63 -11.07 3.26
N SER A 121 2.90 -11.67 2.30
CA SER A 121 2.04 -12.83 2.58
C SER A 121 2.85 -14.09 2.91
N LEU A 122 3.96 -14.34 2.23
CA LEU A 122 4.88 -15.43 2.61
C LEU A 122 5.43 -15.22 4.01
N MET A 123 5.86 -14.00 4.32
CA MET A 123 6.33 -13.63 5.66
C MET A 123 5.23 -13.85 6.71
N GLN A 124 3.99 -13.41 6.45
CA GLN A 124 2.87 -13.63 7.36
C GLN A 124 2.65 -15.12 7.63
N VAL A 125 2.55 -15.95 6.59
CA VAL A 125 2.32 -17.39 6.72
C VAL A 125 3.45 -18.07 7.50
N ILE A 126 4.71 -17.75 7.18
CA ILE A 126 5.88 -18.32 7.90
C ILE A 126 5.85 -17.94 9.38
N LEU A 127 5.54 -16.69 9.70
CA LEU A 127 5.49 -16.22 11.08
C LEU A 127 4.30 -16.84 11.84
N THR A 128 3.16 -17.07 11.18
CA THR A 128 2.03 -17.76 11.81
C THR A 128 2.33 -19.23 12.09
N GLU A 129 2.96 -19.95 11.15
CA GLU A 129 3.39 -21.35 11.35
C GLU A 129 4.40 -21.50 12.48
N GLN A 130 5.26 -20.49 12.69
CA GLN A 130 6.19 -20.43 13.83
C GLN A 130 5.51 -20.02 15.15
N SER A 131 4.19 -19.84 15.17
CA SER A 131 3.44 -19.33 16.32
C SER A 131 3.98 -17.99 16.84
N LEU A 132 4.48 -17.14 15.94
CA LEU A 132 4.95 -15.78 16.26
C LEU A 132 3.84 -14.73 16.06
N LEU A 133 2.82 -15.06 15.26
CA LEU A 133 1.63 -14.24 15.05
C LEU A 133 0.39 -14.90 15.64
N ASN A 134 -0.54 -14.09 16.15
CA ASN A 134 -1.88 -14.55 16.52
C ASN A 134 -2.81 -14.62 15.29
N SER A 135 -4.06 -15.06 15.49
CA SER A 135 -5.07 -15.16 14.43
C SER A 135 -5.40 -13.83 13.75
N GLU A 136 -5.14 -12.69 14.40
CA GLU A 136 -5.32 -11.35 13.83
C GLU A 136 -4.12 -10.87 13.00
N GLY A 137 -3.05 -11.67 12.94
CA GLY A 137 -1.80 -11.34 12.27
C GLY A 137 -0.92 -10.36 13.05
N THR A 138 -1.05 -10.28 14.37
CA THR A 138 -0.19 -9.45 15.24
C THR A 138 0.88 -10.28 15.93
N PHE A 139 2.05 -9.69 16.19
CA PHE A 139 3.11 -10.34 16.96
C PHE A 139 2.67 -10.68 18.39
N ILE A 140 2.86 -11.94 18.76
CA ILE A 140 2.60 -12.42 20.12
C ILE A 140 3.70 -11.94 21.06
N ASN A 141 4.95 -11.92 20.60
CA ASN A 141 6.10 -11.55 21.41
C ASN A 141 6.31 -10.01 21.42
N PRO A 142 6.27 -9.36 22.60
CA PRO A 142 6.51 -7.91 22.74
C PRO A 142 7.86 -7.44 22.20
N ILE A 143 8.88 -8.30 22.19
CA ILE A 143 10.21 -8.02 21.64
C ILE A 143 10.14 -7.83 20.12
N ALA A 144 9.36 -8.65 19.42
CA ALA A 144 9.19 -8.53 17.97
C ALA A 144 8.45 -7.24 17.61
N THR A 145 7.39 -6.91 18.36
CA THR A 145 6.66 -5.64 18.23
C THR A 145 7.56 -4.44 18.49
N THR A 146 8.31 -4.46 19.59
CA THR A 146 9.27 -3.41 19.96
C THR A 146 10.32 -3.21 18.87
N SER A 147 10.94 -4.30 18.43
CA SER A 147 11.97 -4.28 17.38
C SER A 147 11.44 -3.63 16.11
N LEU A 148 10.26 -4.02 15.66
CA LEU A 148 9.68 -3.47 14.44
C LEU A 148 9.29 -1.99 14.58
N LEU A 149 8.73 -1.57 15.72
CA LEU A 149 8.43 -0.16 16.00
C LEU A 149 9.68 0.72 16.03
N ILE A 150 10.73 0.27 16.73
CA ILE A 150 12.01 0.99 16.81
C ILE A 150 12.68 1.05 15.44
N LEU A 151 12.72 -0.06 14.70
CA LEU A 151 13.26 -0.09 13.33
C LEU A 151 12.49 0.84 12.41
N ALA A 152 11.15 0.86 12.47
CA ALA A 152 10.30 1.79 11.73
C ALA A 152 10.61 3.25 12.08
N GLY A 153 10.77 3.57 13.36
CA GLY A 153 11.16 4.89 13.86
C GLY A 153 12.54 5.33 13.38
N ILE A 154 13.56 4.48 13.48
CA ILE A 154 14.92 4.77 13.01
C ILE A 154 14.95 4.94 11.49
N TYR A 155 14.24 4.07 10.76
CA TYR A 155 14.17 4.12 9.31
C TYR A 155 13.62 5.45 8.80
N GLN A 156 12.74 6.10 9.56
CA GLN A 156 12.21 7.41 9.19
C GLN A 156 13.29 8.48 9.05
N PHE A 157 14.34 8.42 9.87
CA PHE A 157 15.46 9.36 9.82
C PHE A 157 16.51 9.02 8.77
N SER A 158 16.46 7.80 8.21
CA SER A 158 17.46 7.30 7.29
C SER A 158 17.58 8.15 6.02
N ASN A 159 18.82 8.30 5.54
CA ASN A 159 19.09 8.99 4.28
C ASN A 159 18.44 8.26 3.09
N LEU A 160 18.27 6.93 3.20
CA LEU A 160 17.58 6.12 2.20
C LEU A 160 16.11 6.54 2.07
N LYS A 161 15.35 6.60 3.19
CA LYS A 161 13.94 7.03 3.15
C LYS A 161 13.83 8.44 2.59
N LYS A 162 14.68 9.37 3.04
CA LYS A 162 14.69 10.76 2.56
C LYS A 162 14.92 10.84 1.04
N ALA A 163 15.87 10.08 0.50
CA ALA A 163 16.14 10.02 -0.93
C ALA A 163 14.96 9.44 -1.73
N CYS A 164 14.36 8.34 -1.26
CA CYS A 164 13.18 7.74 -1.87
C CYS A 164 11.98 8.71 -1.86
N LEU A 165 11.75 9.39 -0.73
CA LEU A 165 10.63 10.31 -0.55
C LEU A 165 10.78 11.57 -1.40
N HIS A 166 12.00 12.09 -1.56
CA HIS A 166 12.28 13.17 -2.50
C HIS A 166 11.89 12.77 -3.92
N ARG A 167 12.23 11.56 -4.37
CA ARG A 167 11.82 11.09 -5.70
C ARG A 167 10.30 10.93 -5.83
N CYS A 168 9.63 10.40 -4.81
CA CYS A 168 8.16 10.28 -4.80
C CYS A 168 7.45 11.64 -4.88
N ARG A 169 8.02 12.69 -4.27
CA ARG A 169 7.47 14.06 -4.27
C ARG A 169 7.72 14.85 -5.57
N HIS A 170 8.65 14.40 -6.41
CA HIS A 170 9.08 15.10 -7.63
C HIS A 170 8.94 14.20 -8.88
N PRO A 171 7.70 13.89 -9.31
CA PRO A 171 7.44 12.91 -10.37
C PRO A 171 7.96 13.33 -11.75
N LEU A 172 8.01 14.63 -12.04
CA LEU A 172 8.56 15.20 -13.30
C LEU A 172 9.97 14.71 -13.60
N SER A 173 10.78 14.48 -12.56
CA SER A 173 12.17 14.06 -12.73
C SER A 173 12.31 12.71 -13.45
N PHE A 174 11.31 11.82 -13.37
CA PHE A 174 11.33 10.53 -14.05
C PHE A 174 11.11 10.63 -15.56
N PHE A 175 10.34 11.62 -16.00
CA PHE A 175 10.08 11.85 -17.41
C PHE A 175 11.24 12.60 -18.07
N LEU A 176 11.87 13.54 -17.36
CA LEU A 176 12.99 14.33 -17.88
C LEU A 176 14.30 13.54 -18.01
N SER A 177 14.54 12.53 -17.17
CA SER A 177 15.85 11.88 -17.05
C SER A 177 16.00 10.54 -17.80
N GLY A 178 15.10 10.19 -18.72
CA GLY A 178 15.26 8.93 -19.47
C GLY A 178 13.98 8.28 -20.00
N TRP A 179 12.94 9.05 -20.30
CA TRP A 179 11.77 8.55 -21.01
C TRP A 179 11.90 8.93 -22.50
N SER A 180 11.84 7.95 -23.41
CA SER A 180 12.05 8.20 -24.86
C SER A 180 10.78 8.61 -25.62
N GLY A 181 9.68 8.95 -24.92
CA GLY A 181 8.38 9.23 -25.54
C GLY A 181 7.60 7.97 -25.96
N LYS A 182 8.24 6.80 -25.93
CA LYS A 182 7.61 5.51 -26.30
C LYS A 182 6.68 5.01 -25.21
N ILE A 183 5.62 4.32 -25.64
CA ILE A 183 4.63 3.72 -24.74
C ILE A 183 5.22 2.61 -23.85
N MET A 184 6.11 1.77 -24.37
CA MET A 184 6.71 0.68 -23.58
C MET A 184 7.56 1.21 -22.42
N ASP A 185 8.23 2.33 -22.61
CA ASP A 185 9.07 2.96 -21.57
C ASP A 185 8.24 3.47 -20.39
N THR A 186 6.95 3.75 -20.60
CA THR A 186 6.05 4.23 -19.54
C THR A 186 5.81 3.16 -18.46
N PHE A 187 5.89 1.87 -18.82
CA PHE A 187 5.87 0.77 -17.84
C PHE A 187 7.09 0.82 -16.92
N PHE A 188 8.28 1.06 -17.48
CA PHE A 188 9.50 1.20 -16.69
C PHE A 188 9.51 2.46 -15.81
N VAL A 189 8.86 3.54 -16.25
CA VAL A 189 8.60 4.71 -15.39
C VAL A 189 7.74 4.29 -14.18
N GLY A 190 6.66 3.55 -14.42
CA GLY A 190 5.83 2.96 -13.36
C GLY A 190 6.62 2.09 -12.39
N LEU A 191 7.46 1.18 -12.90
CA LEU A 191 8.34 0.33 -12.07
C LEU A 191 9.30 1.15 -11.20
N LYS A 192 9.99 2.14 -11.77
CA LYS A 192 10.92 3.00 -11.03
C LYS A 192 10.20 3.70 -9.88
N ILE A 193 9.05 4.31 -10.16
CA ILE A 193 8.23 5.01 -9.17
C ILE A 193 7.74 4.03 -8.09
N GLY A 194 7.30 2.84 -8.49
CA GLY A 194 6.92 1.76 -7.58
C GLY A 194 8.05 1.37 -6.62
N ILE A 195 9.28 1.22 -7.12
CA ILE A 195 10.46 0.87 -6.30
C ILE A 195 10.79 1.97 -5.29
N PHE A 196 10.79 3.24 -5.71
CA PHE A 196 11.02 4.36 -4.78
C PHE A 196 9.89 4.50 -3.76
N CYS A 197 8.65 4.29 -4.19
CA CYS A 197 7.48 4.28 -3.33
C CYS A 197 7.59 3.17 -2.28
N LEU A 198 7.87 1.94 -2.68
CA LEU A 198 8.10 0.83 -1.77
C LEU A 198 9.26 1.13 -0.81
N GLY A 199 10.38 1.62 -1.33
CA GLY A 199 11.53 2.04 -0.53
C GLY A 199 11.17 3.03 0.58
N CYS A 200 10.29 4.02 0.34
CA CYS A 200 9.95 4.97 1.39
C CYS A 200 8.98 4.43 2.47
N CYS A 201 8.19 3.39 2.19
CA CYS A 201 7.07 3.00 3.06
C CYS A 201 6.96 1.51 3.41
N TRP A 202 7.84 0.64 2.92
CA TRP A 202 7.79 -0.80 3.21
C TRP A 202 7.78 -1.10 4.71
N LEU A 203 8.60 -0.40 5.50
CA LEU A 203 8.69 -0.62 6.94
C LEU A 203 7.43 -0.15 7.68
N LEU A 204 6.77 0.90 7.18
CA LEU A 204 5.46 1.34 7.68
C LEU A 204 4.36 0.35 7.31
N MET A 205 4.43 -0.28 6.13
CA MET A 205 3.51 -1.35 5.76
C MET A 205 3.66 -2.57 6.66
N LEU A 206 4.88 -2.92 7.07
CA LEU A 206 5.10 -4.02 8.01
C LEU A 206 4.53 -3.74 9.41
N LEU A 207 4.27 -2.48 9.80
CA LEU A 207 3.60 -2.18 11.07
C LEU A 207 2.19 -2.78 11.15
N ALA A 208 1.62 -3.26 10.04
CA ALA A 208 0.47 -4.15 10.02
C ALA A 208 0.60 -5.32 11.02
N PHE A 209 1.79 -5.89 11.18
CA PHE A 209 2.06 -6.96 12.14
C PHE A 209 2.07 -6.50 13.61
N VAL A 210 2.04 -5.19 13.86
CA VAL A 210 1.93 -4.60 15.20
C VAL A 210 0.47 -4.25 15.50
N GLY A 211 -0.19 -3.52 14.59
CA GLY A 211 -1.55 -3.02 14.80
C GLY A 211 -2.67 -3.97 14.40
N GLY A 212 -2.34 -5.07 13.74
CA GLY A 212 -3.26 -6.08 13.23
C GLY A 212 -3.51 -5.92 11.75
N VAL A 213 -3.31 -7.00 10.99
CA VAL A 213 -3.52 -6.99 9.53
C VAL A 213 -5.01 -6.81 9.22
N MET A 214 -5.88 -7.28 10.12
CA MET A 214 -7.33 -7.16 10.00
C MET A 214 -7.89 -5.86 10.62
N ASN A 215 -7.05 -5.03 11.25
CA ASN A 215 -7.49 -3.80 11.88
C ASN A 215 -7.60 -2.66 10.87
N ILE A 216 -8.81 -2.46 10.33
CA ILE A 216 -9.07 -1.44 9.31
C ILE A 216 -8.78 -0.01 9.81
N GLY A 217 -9.00 0.26 11.10
CA GLY A 217 -8.73 1.57 11.70
C GLY A 217 -7.25 1.88 11.71
N PHE A 218 -6.44 0.89 12.08
CA PHE A 218 -4.98 0.99 12.03
C PHE A 218 -4.49 1.17 10.58
N MET A 219 -4.98 0.35 9.65
CA MET A 219 -4.60 0.48 8.23
C MET A 219 -4.98 1.83 7.63
N ALA A 220 -6.18 2.34 7.92
CA ALA A 220 -6.60 3.66 7.48
C ALA A 220 -5.67 4.75 8.04
N LEU A 221 -5.29 4.66 9.31
CA LEU A 221 -4.33 5.58 9.94
C LEU A 221 -2.97 5.54 9.24
N VAL A 222 -2.38 4.34 9.05
CA VAL A 222 -1.08 4.20 8.37
C VAL A 222 -1.17 4.73 6.94
N THR A 223 -2.27 4.47 6.23
CA THR A 223 -2.52 5.02 4.88
C THR A 223 -2.48 6.53 4.87
N LEU A 224 -3.22 7.18 5.76
CA LEU A 224 -3.28 8.63 5.86
C LEU A 224 -1.91 9.21 6.15
N VAL A 225 -1.16 8.59 7.06
CA VAL A 225 0.20 8.99 7.38
C VAL A 225 1.10 8.90 6.13
N MET A 226 1.07 7.78 5.40
CA MET A 226 1.91 7.58 4.20
C MET A 226 1.54 8.53 3.07
N ILE A 227 0.25 8.85 2.89
CA ILE A 227 -0.20 9.89 1.95
C ILE A 227 0.35 11.25 2.37
N CYS A 228 0.22 11.62 3.66
CA CYS A 228 0.71 12.90 4.17
C CYS A 228 2.23 13.04 4.03
N GLU A 229 3.00 11.97 4.23
CA GLU A 229 4.45 11.96 3.99
C GLU A 229 4.80 12.19 2.52
N LYS A 230 4.00 11.67 1.58
CA LYS A 230 4.24 11.83 0.15
C LYS A 230 3.80 13.20 -0.40
N LEU A 231 3.06 13.99 0.36
CA LEU A 231 2.71 15.36 -0.02
C LEU A 231 3.91 16.31 0.23
N PRO A 232 4.40 17.06 -0.78
CA PRO A 232 5.63 17.86 -0.65
C PRO A 232 5.58 18.91 0.46
N LYS A 233 4.45 19.63 0.60
CA LYS A 233 4.29 20.73 1.56
C LYS A 233 4.11 20.24 3.00
N ILE A 234 3.43 19.11 3.17
CA ILE A 234 3.01 18.57 4.47
C ILE A 234 4.05 17.61 5.03
N GLY A 235 4.63 16.77 4.17
CA GLY A 235 5.46 15.66 4.61
C GLY A 235 6.77 16.06 5.30
N GLN A 236 7.25 17.29 5.16
CA GLN A 236 8.38 17.80 5.95
C GLN A 236 8.06 17.91 7.45
N TYR A 237 6.79 18.16 7.79
CA TYR A 237 6.32 18.31 9.17
C TYR A 237 5.82 17.01 9.77
N VAL A 238 5.48 16.00 8.95
CA VAL A 238 4.86 14.75 9.41
C VAL A 238 5.90 13.69 9.81
N THR A 239 7.02 13.60 9.09
CA THR A 239 8.00 12.53 9.32
C THR A 239 8.63 12.61 10.72
N LEU A 240 8.96 13.80 11.23
CA LEU A 240 9.62 13.92 12.54
C LEU A 240 8.71 13.52 13.72
N PRO A 241 7.47 14.05 13.85
CA PRO A 241 6.53 13.61 14.88
C PRO A 241 6.23 12.11 14.81
N LEU A 242 6.06 11.58 13.59
CA LEU A 242 5.79 10.16 13.38
C LEU A 242 6.96 9.29 13.84
N SER A 243 8.19 9.69 13.54
CA SER A 243 9.40 9.00 14.00
C SER A 243 9.46 8.93 15.53
N VAL A 244 9.22 10.07 16.20
CA VAL A 244 9.22 10.17 17.66
C VAL A 244 8.12 9.30 18.26
N LEU A 245 6.92 9.32 17.68
CA LEU A 245 5.80 8.49 18.12
C LEU A 245 6.11 6.99 18.01
N LEU A 246 6.74 6.55 16.92
CA LEU A 246 7.15 5.15 16.75
C LEU A 246 8.24 4.74 17.75
N LEU A 247 9.20 5.63 18.02
CA LEU A 247 10.24 5.35 19.03
C LEU A 247 9.66 5.29 20.44
N ILE A 248 8.79 6.23 20.82
CA ILE A 248 8.14 6.24 22.13
C ILE A 248 7.25 5.02 22.30
N SER A 249 6.41 4.69 21.31
CA SER A 249 5.56 3.49 21.39
C SER A 249 6.38 2.21 21.51
N GLY A 250 7.47 2.05 20.75
CA GLY A 250 8.39 0.93 20.90
C GLY A 250 9.02 0.88 22.30
N SER A 251 9.50 2.01 22.83
CA SER A 251 10.07 2.06 24.19
C SER A 251 9.04 1.76 25.27
N LEU A 252 7.79 2.22 25.13
CA LEU A 252 6.72 1.93 26.09
C LEU A 252 6.40 0.43 26.13
N VAL A 253 6.29 -0.22 24.96
CA VAL A 253 6.09 -1.68 24.88
C VAL A 253 7.25 -2.43 25.54
N ALA A 254 8.48 -2.00 25.30
CA ALA A 254 9.67 -2.59 25.92
C ALA A 254 9.67 -2.46 27.45
N ILE A 255 9.22 -1.32 27.98
CA ILE A 255 9.14 -1.09 29.43
C ILE A 255 8.00 -1.91 30.04
N SER A 256 6.84 -2.00 29.38
CA SER A 256 5.72 -2.78 29.90
C SER A 256 5.98 -4.28 29.97
N ASP A 257 6.87 -4.80 29.13
CA ASP A 257 7.30 -6.21 29.17
C ASP A 257 8.25 -6.50 30.35
N LEU A 258 8.85 -5.45 30.93
CA LEU A 258 9.86 -5.57 31.99
C LEU A 258 9.27 -5.41 33.41
N ILE A 259 8.02 -4.97 33.53
CA ILE A 259 7.27 -4.72 34.78
C ILE A 259 6.28 -5.86 35.00
#